data_AF-A0A966GIF4-F1
#
_entry.id   AF-A0A966GIF4-F1
#
_cell.length_a   1.000
_cell.length_b   1.000
_cell.length_c   1.000
_cell.angle_alpha   90.00
_cell.angle_beta   90.00
_cell.angle_gamma   90.00
#
_symmetry.space_group_name_H-M   'P 1'
#
loop_
_entity.id
_entity.type
_entity.pdbx_description
1 polymer ?
#
loop_
_entity_poly.entity_id
_entity_poly.type
_entity_poly.pdbx_seq_one_letter_code
_entity_poly.pdbx_strand_id
1 'polypeptide(L)'
;MPEIICTTVYQFPELSDAAKEKARSWYRELGPHDDWWDAVYEDFERVCEILGIRLKTTPVRLMGGGTRQKPCIWFSGFWSQGDG
;
A
#
# COMPACT_ATOMS: atom_id res chain seq x y z
N MET A 1 39.69 4.18 2.77
CA MET A 1 39.38 5.27 3.73
C MET A 1 38.10 5.91 3.23
N PRO A 2 37.01 5.99 4.01
CA PRO A 2 35.80 6.67 3.56
C PRO A 2 36.05 8.18 3.42
N GLU A 3 35.47 8.80 2.39
CA GLU A 3 35.54 10.25 2.14
C GLU A 3 34.22 10.89 2.59
N ILE A 4 34.31 11.98 3.35
CA ILE A 4 33.13 12.69 3.86
C ILE A 4 32.77 13.79 2.86
N ILE A 5 31.54 13.75 2.33
CA ILE A 5 30.98 14.81 1.50
C ILE A 5 30.10 15.70 2.38
N CYS A 6 30.36 17.00 2.38
CA CYS A 6 29.57 17.99 3.12
C CYS A 6 28.58 18.67 2.17
N THR A 7 27.29 18.58 2.49
CA THR A 7 26.21 19.17 1.69
C THR A 7 25.30 20.01 2.57
N THR A 8 25.00 21.23 2.14
CA THR A 8 24.02 22.08 2.83
C THR A 8 22.61 21.56 2.57
N VAL A 9 21.85 21.35 3.64
CA VAL A 9 20.43 20.97 3.60
C VAL A 9 19.57 22.10 4.17
N TYR A 10 18.34 22.23 3.66
CA TYR A 10 17.39 23.27 4.07
C TYR A 10 16.16 22.64 4.71
N GLN A 11 15.65 23.26 5.77
CA GLN A 11 14.36 22.91 6.36
C GLN A 11 13.22 23.50 5.53
N PHE A 12 12.04 22.88 5.64
CA PHE A 12 10.87 23.29 4.86
C PHE A 12 10.52 24.78 4.93
N PRO A 13 10.58 25.48 6.09
CA PRO A 13 10.29 26.91 6.17
C PRO A 13 11.25 27.78 5.36
N GLU A 14 12.51 27.34 5.21
CA GLU A 14 13.60 28.04 4.53
C GLU A 14 13.52 27.95 3.00
N LEU A 15 12.62 27.10 2.49
CA LEU A 15 12.40 26.91 1.07
C LEU A 15 11.59 28.06 0.46
N SER A 16 11.87 28.37 -0.81
CA SER A 16 11.01 29.23 -1.63
C SER A 16 9.65 28.55 -1.87
N ASP A 17 8.62 29.33 -2.23
CA ASP A 17 7.28 28.77 -2.45
C ASP A 17 7.24 27.70 -3.54
N ALA A 18 8.01 27.88 -4.62
CA ALA A 18 8.16 26.89 -5.67
C ALA A 18 8.85 25.60 -5.17
N ALA A 19 9.87 25.72 -4.32
CA ALA A 19 10.54 24.57 -3.73
C ALA A 19 9.65 23.84 -2.70
N LYS A 20 8.82 24.58 -1.95
CA LYS A 20 7.80 24.01 -1.06
C LYS A 20 6.77 23.21 -1.83
N GLU A 21 6.29 23.72 -2.96
CA GLU A 21 5.33 23.00 -3.80
C GLU A 21 5.94 21.73 -4.38
N LYS A 22 7.19 21.81 -4.86
CA LYS A 22 7.92 20.63 -5.34
C LYS A 22 8.12 19.58 -4.24
N ALA A 23 8.47 19.99 -3.02
CA ALA A 23 8.60 19.10 -1.88
C ALA A 23 7.27 18.41 -1.51
N ARG A 24 6.16 19.15 -1.55
CA ARG A 24 4.81 18.59 -1.34
C ARG A 24 4.38 17.65 -2.46
N SER A 25 4.69 17.97 -3.72
CA SER A 25 4.40 17.08 -4.87
C SER A 25 5.16 15.77 -4.72
N TRP A 26 6.46 15.86 -4.44
CA TRP A 26 7.31 14.69 -4.19
C TRP A 26 6.79 13.82 -3.04
N TYR A 27 6.38 14.43 -1.92
CA TYR A 27 5.79 13.70 -0.80
C TYR A 27 4.46 13.02 -1.16
N ARG A 28 3.61 13.66 -1.96
CA ARG A 28 2.33 13.08 -2.44
C ARG A 28 2.55 11.93 -3.42
N GLU A 29 3.54 12.06 -4.30
CA GLU A 29 3.93 11.01 -5.26
C GLU A 29 4.57 9.79 -4.57
N LEU A 30 5.27 10.02 -3.45
CA LEU A 30 5.73 8.99 -2.51
C LEU A 30 4.61 8.40 -1.64
N GLY A 31 3.34 8.71 -1.94
CA GLY A 31 2.16 8.14 -1.28
C GLY A 31 2.32 6.63 -1.09
N PRO A 32 1.75 6.07 -0.01
CA PRO A 32 2.20 4.82 0.60
C PRO A 32 2.30 3.71 -0.44
N HIS A 33 3.52 3.49 -0.91
CA HIS A 33 3.95 2.28 -1.60
C HIS A 33 4.06 1.11 -0.63
N ASP A 34 3.87 1.36 0.66
CA ASP A 34 3.61 0.32 1.62
C ASP A 34 2.33 -0.38 1.15
N ASP A 35 2.44 -1.67 0.86
CA ASP A 35 1.35 -2.59 0.59
C ASP A 35 0.50 -2.75 1.86
N TRP A 36 0.00 -1.65 2.41
CA TRP A 36 -0.70 -1.57 3.69
C TRP A 36 -1.96 -2.42 3.70
N TRP A 37 -2.50 -2.71 2.51
CA TRP A 37 -3.66 -3.54 2.31
C TRP A 37 -3.32 -5.02 2.01
N ASP A 38 -2.04 -5.39 1.89
CA ASP A 38 -1.61 -6.75 1.50
C ASP A 38 -2.24 -7.84 2.36
N ALA A 39 -2.29 -7.59 3.68
CA ALA A 39 -2.85 -8.53 4.65
C ALA A 39 -4.40 -8.51 4.73
N VAL A 40 -5.10 -7.54 4.12
CA VAL A 40 -6.54 -7.33 4.33
C VAL A 40 -7.37 -8.56 3.93
N TYR A 41 -7.00 -9.21 2.84
CA TYR A 41 -7.70 -10.42 2.38
C TYR A 41 -7.45 -11.60 3.33
N GLU A 42 -6.19 -11.81 3.75
CA GLU A 42 -5.82 -12.89 4.67
C GLU A 42 -6.48 -12.72 6.05
N ASP A 43 -6.47 -11.50 6.59
CA ASP A 43 -7.11 -11.18 7.87
C ASP A 43 -8.62 -11.40 7.81
N PHE A 44 -9.26 -10.98 6.72
CA PHE A 44 -10.71 -11.18 6.54
C PHE A 44 -11.07 -12.67 6.47
N GLU A 45 -10.26 -13.48 5.78
CA GLU A 45 -10.42 -14.94 5.75
C GLU A 45 -10.29 -15.54 7.16
N ARG A 46 -9.28 -15.13 7.93
CA ARG A 46 -9.05 -15.60 9.31
C ARG A 46 -10.18 -15.21 10.25
N VAL A 47 -10.68 -13.99 10.15
CA VAL A 47 -11.84 -13.53 10.95
C VAL A 47 -13.07 -14.37 10.62
N CYS A 48 -13.32 -14.65 9.35
CA CYS A 48 -14.43 -15.52 8.93
C CYS A 48 -14.27 -16.94 9.51
N GLU A 49 -13.07 -17.51 9.50
CA GLU A 49 -12.78 -18.81 10.11
C GLU A 49 -13.10 -18.81 11.62
N ILE A 50 -12.63 -17.80 12.35
CA ILE A 50 -12.89 -17.65 13.81
C ILE A 50 -14.39 -17.55 14.09
N LEU A 51 -15.13 -16.84 13.26
CA LEU A 51 -16.58 -16.65 13.41
C LEU A 51 -17.41 -17.81 12.85
N GLY A 52 -16.80 -18.82 12.23
CA GLY A 52 -17.51 -19.91 11.57
C GLY A 52 -18.25 -19.51 10.29
N ILE A 53 -17.87 -18.39 9.67
CA ILE A 53 -18.44 -17.89 8.42
C ILE A 53 -17.76 -18.59 7.24
N ARG A 54 -18.56 -19.26 6.40
CA ARG A 54 -18.05 -19.92 5.20
C ARG A 54 -18.04 -18.96 4.01
N LEU A 55 -16.84 -18.62 3.54
CA LEU A 55 -16.68 -17.81 2.33
C LEU A 55 -17.04 -18.61 1.06
N LYS A 56 -17.68 -17.94 0.11
CA LYS A 56 -17.85 -18.46 -1.25
C LYS A 56 -16.49 -18.55 -1.93
N THR A 57 -16.19 -19.66 -2.58
CA THR A 57 -14.94 -19.86 -3.33
C THR A 57 -15.18 -20.18 -4.79
N THR A 58 -14.17 -19.91 -5.62
CA THR A 58 -14.11 -20.31 -7.03
C THR A 58 -12.86 -21.14 -7.29
N PRO A 59 -12.93 -22.22 -8.10
CA PRO A 59 -11.74 -22.98 -8.48
C PRO A 59 -10.83 -22.15 -9.39
N VAL A 60 -9.53 -22.15 -9.08
CA VAL A 60 -8.47 -21.52 -9.89
C VAL A 60 -7.45 -22.59 -10.28
N ARG A 61 -7.16 -22.71 -11.58
CA ARG A 61 -6.16 -23.64 -12.11
C ARG A 61 -4.74 -23.14 -11.79
N LEU A 62 -3.90 -24.05 -11.30
CA LEU A 62 -2.49 -23.82 -11.05
C LEU A 62 -1.67 -24.26 -12.27
N MET A 63 -0.48 -23.66 -12.44
CA MET A 63 0.42 -23.98 -13.55
C MET A 63 0.82 -25.48 -13.60
N GLY A 64 0.82 -26.15 -12.45
CA GLY A 64 1.08 -27.59 -12.33
C GLY A 64 -0.14 -28.50 -12.57
N GLY A 65 -1.23 -27.99 -13.15
CA GLY A 65 -2.44 -28.78 -13.46
C GLY A 65 -3.39 -29.03 -12.28
N GLY A 66 -3.01 -28.65 -11.07
CA GLY A 66 -3.88 -28.68 -9.88
C GLY A 66 -4.92 -27.55 -9.85
N THR A 67 -5.85 -27.62 -8.91
CA THR A 67 -6.85 -26.57 -8.68
C THR A 67 -6.84 -26.14 -7.21
N ARG A 68 -6.86 -24.82 -6.95
CA ARG A 68 -7.03 -24.25 -5.60
C ARG A 68 -8.37 -23.53 -5.52
N GLN A 69 -8.99 -23.51 -4.33
CA GLN A 69 -10.16 -22.67 -4.06
C GLN A 69 -9.71 -21.25 -3.71
N LYS A 70 -10.15 -20.24 -4.47
CA LYS A 70 -9.91 -18.82 -4.19
C LYS A 70 -11.19 -18.20 -3.62
N PRO A 71 -11.15 -17.50 -2.48
CA PRO A 71 -12.32 -16.82 -1.94
C PRO A 71 -12.80 -15.68 -2.84
N CYS A 72 -14.12 -15.51 -2.90
CA CYS A 72 -14.78 -14.46 -3.68
C CYS A 72 -14.99 -13.22 -2.80
N ILE A 73 -13.92 -12.45 -2.58
CA ILE A 73 -13.93 -11.22 -1.77
C ILE A 73 -13.84 -10.02 -2.72
N TRP A 74 -14.73 -9.04 -2.51
CA TRP A 74 -14.66 -7.72 -3.16
C TRP A 74 -14.29 -6.68 -2.12
N PHE A 75 -13.15 -6.01 -2.33
CA PHE A 75 -12.68 -4.93 -1.48
C PHE A 75 -12.34 -3.72 -2.34
N SER A 76 -12.74 -2.54 -1.88
CA SER A 76 -12.31 -1.25 -2.41
C SER A 76 -11.79 -0.39 -1.26
N GLY A 77 -10.50 -0.08 -1.29
CA GLY A 77 -9.90 0.94 -0.43
C GLY A 77 -9.95 2.32 -1.07
N PHE A 78 -9.52 3.33 -0.31
CA PHE A 78 -9.26 4.71 -0.77
C PHE A 78 -10.49 5.51 -1.23
N TRP A 79 -11.06 6.29 -0.31
CA TRP A 79 -11.88 7.46 -0.61
C TRP A 79 -11.12 8.69 -0.09
N SER A 80 -10.87 9.69 -0.94
CA SER A 80 -10.30 10.99 -0.57
C SER A 80 -8.86 11.03 -0.03
N GLN A 81 -7.97 10.08 -0.39
CA GLN A 81 -6.54 10.24 -0.14
C GLN A 81 -5.92 11.23 -1.13
N GLY A 82 -6.00 12.54 -0.83
CA GLY A 82 -5.37 13.59 -1.64
C GLY A 82 -6.14 14.90 -1.75
N ASP A 83 -7.35 14.99 -1.18
CA ASP A 83 -8.25 16.14 -1.32
C ASP A 83 -7.86 17.34 -0.43
N GLY A 84 -6.64 17.33 0.13
CA GLY A 84 -6.10 18.35 1.02
C GLY A 84 -5.36 19.46 0.32
#